data_AF-A0A060X898-F1
#
_entry.id   AF-A0A060X898-F1
#
_cell.length_a   1.000
_cell.length_b   1.000
_cell.length_c   1.000
_cell.angle_alpha   90.00
_cell.angle_beta   90.00
_cell.angle_gamma   90.00
#
_symmetry.space_group_name_H-M   'P 1'
#
loop_
_entity.id
_entity.type
_entity.pdbx_description
1 polymer ?
#
loop_
_entity_poly.entity_id
_entity_poly.type
_entity_poly.pdbx_seq_one_letter_code
_entity_poly.pdbx_strand_id
1 'polypeptide(L)'
;MCLCVCMGRRQFLENNRQQVNLLDKAVLEIGAGTGLLSIVASLLGAWVTATDLPEILPNLTFNLSWNSKGRCRYTPQVTALTWGHDLEKDFPSTSCHYDYMLAADVVYHHNYLEELLATMHHFCKPGSGTTLMWANKVRFQSDLKFTERFKSCFDTTLMTEQKEGDVMIFKATARE
;
A
#
# COMPACT_ATOMS: atom_id res chain seq x y z
N MET A 1 -9.55 -2.27 -6.34
CA MET A 1 -10.47 -1.10 -6.30
C MET A 1 -10.84 -0.67 -4.87
N CYS A 2 -10.62 -1.52 -3.85
CA CYS A 2 -11.08 -1.27 -2.47
C CYS A 2 -10.46 -0.07 -1.77
N LEU A 3 -9.12 0.04 -1.75
CA LEU A 3 -8.44 1.10 -1.00
C LEU A 3 -8.66 2.48 -1.64
N CYS A 4 -8.78 2.56 -2.97
CA CYS A 4 -9.13 3.79 -3.68
C CYS A 4 -10.58 4.21 -3.48
N VAL A 5 -11.53 3.28 -3.40
CA VAL A 5 -12.93 3.64 -3.13
C VAL A 5 -13.08 4.05 -1.68
N CYS A 6 -12.36 3.43 -0.75
CA CYS A 6 -12.39 3.80 0.66
C CYS A 6 -11.64 5.10 0.91
N MET A 7 -10.32 5.17 0.65
CA MET A 7 -9.54 6.40 0.82
C MET A 7 -9.91 7.51 -0.20
N GLY A 8 -10.45 7.18 -1.37
CA GLY A 8 -10.98 8.19 -2.31
C GLY A 8 -12.42 8.61 -2.00
N ARG A 9 -13.14 7.89 -1.12
CA ARG A 9 -14.37 8.41 -0.53
C ARG A 9 -14.00 9.45 0.51
N ARG A 10 -14.35 10.69 0.19
CA ARG A 10 -14.35 11.84 1.12
C ARG A 10 -14.82 11.44 2.52
N GLN A 11 -15.84 10.58 2.65
CA GLN A 11 -16.37 10.13 3.94
C GLN A 11 -15.41 9.25 4.76
N PHE A 12 -14.59 8.37 4.17
CA PHE A 12 -13.60 7.61 4.96
C PHE A 12 -12.50 8.55 5.45
N LEU A 13 -11.99 9.45 4.59
CA LEU A 13 -10.96 10.42 4.98
C LEU A 13 -11.49 11.46 5.97
N GLU A 14 -12.74 11.90 5.85
CA GLU A 14 -13.36 12.83 6.80
C GLU A 14 -13.59 12.13 8.16
N ASN A 15 -14.09 10.89 8.15
CA ASN A 15 -14.33 10.13 9.38
C ASN A 15 -13.04 9.61 10.03
N ASN A 16 -11.95 9.48 9.26
CA ASN A 16 -10.66 8.94 9.73
C ASN A 16 -9.51 9.95 9.56
N ARG A 17 -9.82 11.26 9.46
CA ARG A 17 -8.81 12.32 9.25
C ARG A 17 -7.78 12.39 10.37
N GLN A 18 -8.16 11.95 11.57
CA GLN A 18 -7.25 11.82 12.70
C GLN A 18 -6.38 10.56 12.65
N GLN A 19 -6.72 9.58 11.82
CA GLN A 19 -6.04 8.27 11.78
C GLN A 19 -5.11 8.12 10.57
N VAL A 20 -5.34 8.86 9.48
CA VAL A 20 -4.51 8.83 8.27
C VAL A 20 -4.29 10.27 7.75
N ASN A 21 -3.05 10.74 7.78
CA ASN A 21 -2.65 12.01 7.20
C ASN A 21 -1.48 11.78 6.24
N LEU A 22 -1.73 11.97 4.94
CA LEU A 22 -0.73 11.74 3.89
C LEU A 22 0.01 13.01 3.45
N LEU A 23 -0.38 14.17 3.98
CA LEU A 23 0.22 15.45 3.59
C LEU A 23 1.69 15.50 3.98
N ASP A 24 2.56 15.71 3.00
CA ASP A 24 4.03 15.76 3.16
C ASP A 24 4.64 14.48 3.74
N LYS A 25 3.96 13.34 3.55
CA LYS A 25 4.41 12.02 3.99
C LYS A 25 5.02 11.20 2.85
N ALA A 26 6.08 10.45 3.15
CA ALA A 26 6.67 9.49 2.23
C ALA A 26 5.79 8.23 2.18
N VAL A 27 5.33 7.88 0.98
CA VAL A 27 4.36 6.81 0.77
C VAL A 27 4.89 5.85 -0.29
N LEU A 28 5.01 4.57 0.07
CA LEU A 28 5.26 3.48 -0.86
C LEU A 28 3.96 2.75 -1.16
N GLU A 29 3.63 2.54 -2.43
CA GLU A 29 2.60 1.58 -2.83
C GLU A 29 3.26 0.33 -3.44
N ILE A 30 2.90 -0.85 -2.94
CA ILE A 30 3.28 -2.14 -3.53
C ILE A 30 2.11 -2.77 -4.29
N GLY A 31 2.38 -3.29 -5.49
CA GLY A 31 1.35 -3.86 -6.36
C GLY A 31 0.34 -2.80 -6.82
N ALA A 32 0.84 -1.67 -7.30
CA ALA A 32 0.03 -0.50 -7.64
C ALA A 32 -0.93 -0.71 -8.82
N GLY A 33 -0.64 -1.65 -9.72
CA GLY A 33 -1.41 -1.97 -10.92
C GLY A 33 -1.60 -0.75 -11.82
N THR A 34 -2.82 -0.20 -11.83
CA THR A 34 -3.13 1.03 -12.58
C THR A 34 -2.67 2.31 -11.88
N GLY A 35 -2.30 2.24 -10.60
CA GLY A 35 -1.81 3.35 -9.80
C GLY A 35 -2.89 4.26 -9.23
N LEU A 36 -4.16 3.83 -9.20
CA LEU A 36 -5.25 4.67 -8.71
C LEU A 36 -5.03 5.12 -7.26
N LEU A 37 -4.48 4.26 -6.40
CA LEU A 37 -4.22 4.59 -5.01
C LEU A 37 -3.05 5.57 -4.89
N SER A 38 -1.96 5.33 -5.61
CA SER A 38 -0.85 6.27 -5.78
C SER A 38 -1.30 7.65 -6.27
N ILE A 39 -2.24 7.71 -7.23
CA ILE A 39 -2.82 8.97 -7.72
C ILE A 39 -3.56 9.68 -6.59
N VAL A 40 -4.43 8.98 -5.85
CA VAL A 40 -5.16 9.55 -4.71
C VAL A 40 -4.20 10.04 -3.63
N ALA A 41 -3.21 9.24 -3.24
CA ALA A 41 -2.20 9.63 -2.26
C ALA A 41 -1.41 10.88 -2.71
N SER A 42 -1.05 10.96 -4.00
CA SER A 42 -0.36 12.14 -4.57
C SER A 42 -1.23 13.39 -4.52
N LEU A 43 -2.53 13.27 -4.83
CA LEU A 43 -3.50 14.38 -4.76
C LEU A 43 -3.74 14.84 -3.32
N LEU A 44 -3.56 13.95 -2.35
CA LEU A 44 -3.60 14.27 -0.91
C LEU A 44 -2.28 14.89 -0.40
N GLY A 45 -1.30 15.07 -1.28
CA GLY A 45 -0.05 15.77 -0.98
C GLY A 45 1.08 14.88 -0.46
N ALA A 46 1.04 13.58 -0.71
CA ALA A 46 2.13 12.66 -0.37
C ALA A 46 3.28 12.67 -1.39
N TRP A 47 4.47 12.30 -0.90
CA TRP A 47 5.62 11.91 -1.72
C TRP A 47 5.47 10.42 -2.07
N VAL A 48 4.92 10.13 -3.24
CA VAL A 48 4.55 8.76 -3.61
C VAL A 48 5.64 8.08 -4.44
N THR A 49 6.01 6.86 -4.03
CA THR A 49 6.71 5.87 -4.83
C THR A 49 5.74 4.72 -5.14
N ALA A 50 5.30 4.62 -6.39
CA ALA A 50 4.42 3.55 -6.86
C ALA A 50 5.24 2.41 -7.44
N THR A 51 4.97 1.18 -7.00
CA THR A 51 5.76 0.02 -7.42
C THR A 51 4.90 -1.13 -7.91
N ASP A 52 5.41 -1.81 -8.93
CA ASP A 52 4.82 -3.01 -9.50
C ASP A 52 5.87 -3.77 -10.32
N LEU A 53 5.46 -4.84 -11.01
CA LEU A 53 6.30 -5.61 -11.92
C LEU A 53 6.70 -4.76 -13.15
N PRO A 54 7.88 -5.02 -13.75
CA PRO A 54 8.40 -4.25 -14.89
C PRO A 54 7.41 -4.04 -16.04
N GLU A 55 6.63 -5.07 -16.36
CA GLU A 55 5.63 -5.05 -17.44
C GLU A 55 4.44 -4.12 -17.16
N ILE A 56 4.17 -3.79 -15.90
CA ILE A 56 3.08 -2.90 -15.47
C ILE A 56 3.50 -1.43 -15.49
N LEU A 57 4.80 -1.15 -15.32
CA LEU A 57 5.35 0.19 -15.18
C LEU A 57 4.98 1.17 -16.30
N PRO A 58 4.94 0.78 -17.60
CA PRO A 58 4.55 1.71 -18.66
C PRO A 58 3.13 2.27 -18.46
N ASN A 59 2.18 1.40 -18.14
CA ASN A 59 0.79 1.80 -17.88
C ASN A 59 0.66 2.58 -16.57
N LEU A 60 1.36 2.13 -15.51
CA LEU A 60 1.39 2.82 -14.23
C LEU A 60 1.92 4.26 -14.38
N THR A 61 3.05 4.42 -15.07
CA THR A 61 3.68 5.73 -15.36
C THR A 61 2.74 6.63 -16.17
N PHE A 62 2.09 6.09 -17.19
CA PHE A 62 1.09 6.83 -17.97
C PHE A 62 -0.04 7.35 -17.08
N ASN A 63 -0.66 6.47 -16.28
CA ASN A 63 -1.78 6.85 -15.43
C ASN A 63 -1.38 7.88 -14.37
N LEU A 64 -0.24 7.70 -13.71
CA LEU A 64 0.27 8.64 -12.72
C LEU A 64 0.55 10.01 -13.34
N SER A 65 1.30 10.05 -14.44
CA SER A 65 1.63 11.31 -15.11
C SER A 65 0.38 12.04 -15.61
N TRP A 66 -0.57 11.32 -16.20
CA TRP A 66 -1.80 11.92 -16.73
C TRP A 66 -2.68 12.53 -15.64
N ASN A 67 -2.77 11.91 -14.47
CA ASN A 67 -3.65 12.35 -13.39
C ASN A 67 -2.99 13.27 -12.37
N SER A 68 -1.66 13.29 -12.26
CA SER A 68 -0.94 14.11 -11.27
C SER A 68 -0.32 15.39 -11.83
N LYS A 69 -0.10 15.48 -13.15
CA LYS A 69 0.62 16.61 -13.77
C LYS A 69 -0.09 17.94 -13.50
N GLY A 70 0.60 18.83 -12.80
CA GLY A 70 0.10 20.17 -12.43
C GLY A 70 -1.02 20.15 -11.38
N ARG A 71 -1.32 19.00 -10.75
CA ARG A 71 -2.40 18.83 -9.77
C ARG A 71 -1.92 18.37 -8.39
N CYS A 72 -0.75 17.73 -8.33
CA CYS A 72 -0.17 17.22 -7.09
C CYS A 72 0.95 18.13 -6.59
N ARG A 73 1.15 18.15 -5.27
CA ARG A 73 2.26 18.88 -4.64
C ARG A 73 3.63 18.30 -5.04
N TYR A 74 3.70 16.98 -5.16
CA TYR A 74 4.89 16.24 -5.52
C TYR A 74 4.63 15.41 -6.77
N THR A 75 5.65 15.29 -7.64
CA THR A 75 5.59 14.38 -8.79
C THR A 75 5.79 12.96 -8.31
N PRO A 76 4.81 12.05 -8.49
CA PRO A 76 4.95 10.67 -8.05
C PRO A 76 6.03 9.95 -8.86
N GLN A 77 6.76 9.07 -8.18
CA GLN A 77 7.80 8.23 -8.76
C GLN A 77 7.24 6.84 -9.06
N VAL A 78 7.77 6.21 -10.11
CA VAL A 78 7.43 4.84 -10.50
C VAL A 78 8.71 4.03 -10.58
N THR A 79 8.73 2.86 -9.94
CA THR A 79 9.88 1.95 -10.00
C THR A 79 9.45 0.49 -9.94
N ALA A 80 10.29 -0.40 -10.46
CA ALA A 80 10.06 -1.83 -10.36
C ALA A 80 10.20 -2.29 -8.90
N LEU A 81 9.33 -3.22 -8.49
CA LEU A 81 9.50 -3.99 -7.26
C LEU A 81 8.84 -5.35 -7.45
N THR A 82 9.66 -6.40 -7.47
CA THR A 82 9.20 -7.78 -7.38
C THR A 82 9.23 -8.20 -5.92
N TRP A 83 8.10 -8.68 -5.39
CA TRP A 83 8.01 -9.03 -3.98
C TRP A 83 9.08 -10.05 -3.57
N GLY A 84 9.70 -9.83 -2.41
CA GLY A 84 10.71 -10.72 -1.83
C GLY A 84 12.05 -10.76 -2.56
N HIS A 85 12.21 -10.04 -3.68
CA HIS A 85 13.41 -10.10 -4.52
C HIS A 85 14.25 -8.83 -4.38
N ASP A 86 15.55 -8.98 -4.09
CA ASP A 86 16.55 -7.89 -4.04
C ASP A 86 16.16 -6.65 -3.19
N LEU A 87 15.28 -6.81 -2.19
CA LEU A 87 14.72 -5.68 -1.44
C LEU A 87 15.76 -4.79 -0.75
N GLU A 88 16.77 -5.35 -0.08
CA GLU A 88 17.81 -4.54 0.59
C GLU A 88 18.81 -3.91 -0.40
N LYS A 89 18.89 -4.46 -1.62
CA LYS A 89 19.76 -3.91 -2.67
C LYS A 89 19.08 -2.73 -3.37
N ASP A 90 17.80 -2.89 -3.74
CA ASP A 90 17.06 -1.91 -4.53
C ASP A 90 16.35 -0.88 -3.64
N PHE A 91 15.97 -1.27 -2.42
CA PHE A 91 15.35 -0.43 -1.40
C PHE A 91 16.04 -0.59 -0.04
N PRO A 92 17.31 -0.17 0.10
CA PRO A 92 18.08 -0.37 1.32
C PRO A 92 17.37 0.27 2.51
N SER A 93 17.24 -0.50 3.59
CA SER A 93 16.51 -0.04 4.77
C SER A 93 17.16 1.17 5.46
N THR A 94 18.42 1.47 5.14
CA THR A 94 19.22 2.56 5.71
C THR A 94 18.98 3.90 5.00
N SER A 95 18.44 3.87 3.79
CA SER A 95 18.23 5.06 2.95
C SER A 95 16.80 5.23 2.49
N CYS A 96 16.02 4.15 2.41
CA CYS A 96 14.63 4.16 2.00
C CYS A 96 13.72 4.09 3.23
N HIS A 97 13.19 5.25 3.63
CA HIS A 97 12.23 5.36 4.72
C HIS A 97 10.90 5.88 4.20
N TYR A 98 9.81 5.24 4.63
CA TYR A 98 8.45 5.60 4.28
C TYR A 98 7.63 5.77 5.55
N ASP A 99 6.83 6.83 5.63
CA ASP A 99 5.85 6.98 6.71
C ASP A 99 4.71 5.98 6.55
N TYR A 100 4.31 5.71 5.29
CA TYR A 100 3.24 4.77 4.97
C TYR A 100 3.65 3.78 3.88
N MET A 101 3.23 2.52 4.08
CA MET A 101 3.22 1.49 3.06
C MET A 101 1.78 1.13 2.72
N LEU A 102 1.39 1.26 1.47
CA LEU A 102 0.04 0.98 0.99
C LEU A 102 0.02 -0.28 0.13
N ALA A 103 -1.01 -1.11 0.32
CA ALA A 103 -1.23 -2.30 -0.50
C ALA A 103 -2.73 -2.54 -0.70
N ALA A 104 -3.19 -2.66 -1.94
CA ALA A 104 -4.61 -2.78 -2.26
C ALA A 104 -4.89 -3.93 -3.22
N ASP A 105 -5.76 -4.86 -2.82
CA ASP A 105 -6.12 -6.04 -3.63
C ASP A 105 -4.90 -6.90 -4.06
N VAL A 106 -3.81 -6.86 -3.28
CA VAL A 106 -2.56 -7.61 -3.54
C VAL A 106 -2.64 -9.08 -3.12
N VAL A 107 -3.68 -9.49 -2.38
CA VAL A 107 -3.87 -10.88 -1.94
C VAL A 107 -4.98 -11.52 -2.75
N TYR A 108 -4.60 -12.46 -3.62
CA TYR A 108 -5.49 -13.28 -4.43
C TYR A 108 -4.83 -14.64 -4.73
N HIS A 109 -5.40 -15.43 -5.63
CA HIS A 109 -4.85 -16.72 -6.04
C HIS A 109 -3.54 -16.59 -6.84
N HIS A 110 -2.42 -16.47 -6.13
CA HIS A 110 -1.06 -16.57 -6.65
C HIS A 110 -0.13 -17.24 -5.61
N ASN A 111 1.04 -17.68 -6.05
CA ASN A 111 1.99 -18.40 -5.19
C ASN A 111 2.92 -17.46 -4.38
N TYR A 112 2.88 -16.16 -4.65
CA TYR A 112 3.82 -15.17 -4.09
C TYR A 112 3.40 -14.52 -2.75
N LEU A 113 2.59 -15.23 -1.95
CA LEU A 113 2.07 -14.68 -0.69
C LEU A 113 3.14 -14.58 0.40
N GLU A 114 4.12 -15.49 0.41
CA GLU A 114 5.24 -15.43 1.35
C GLU A 114 6.14 -14.24 1.03
N GLU A 115 6.44 -14.03 -0.24
CA GLU A 115 7.25 -12.95 -0.76
C GLU A 115 6.58 -11.59 -0.54
N LEU A 116 5.25 -11.52 -0.68
CA LEU A 116 4.47 -10.35 -0.32
C LEU A 116 4.64 -10.01 1.17
N LEU A 117 4.51 -11.01 2.05
CA LEU A 117 4.65 -10.81 3.50
C LEU A 117 6.08 -10.40 3.88
N ALA A 118 7.10 -11.00 3.23
CA ALA A 118 8.50 -10.61 3.40
C ALA A 118 8.74 -9.16 2.97
N THR A 119 8.10 -8.73 1.87
CA THR A 119 8.14 -7.33 1.40
C THR A 119 7.50 -6.40 2.42
N MET A 120 6.33 -6.75 2.95
CA MET A 120 5.68 -5.97 4.01
C MET A 120 6.57 -5.83 5.24
N HIS A 121 7.26 -6.90 5.66
CA HIS A 121 8.21 -6.85 6.78
C HIS A 121 9.42 -5.98 6.52
N HIS A 122 9.98 -6.01 5.30
CA HIS A 122 11.14 -5.20 4.93
C HIS A 122 10.90 -3.71 5.19
N PHE A 123 9.74 -3.20 4.72
CA PHE A 123 9.39 -1.79 4.85
C PHE A 123 8.73 -1.44 6.19
N CYS A 124 8.09 -2.40 6.86
CA CYS A 124 7.43 -2.24 8.16
C CYS A 124 8.15 -3.07 9.24
N LYS A 125 9.45 -2.82 9.42
CA LYS A 125 10.29 -3.48 10.44
C LYS A 125 10.31 -2.71 11.76
N PRO A 126 10.66 -3.35 12.89
CA PRO A 126 10.79 -2.67 14.18
C PRO A 126 11.72 -1.45 14.07
N GLY A 127 11.31 -0.33 14.67
CA GLY A 127 12.04 0.93 14.63
C GLY A 127 11.94 1.74 13.33
N SER A 128 11.26 1.24 12.29
CA SER A 128 11.06 2.00 11.04
C SER A 128 10.11 3.18 11.20
N GLY A 129 9.14 3.10 12.12
CA GLY A 129 8.05 4.06 12.25
C GLY A 129 7.01 3.99 11.11
N THR A 130 7.17 3.05 10.16
CA THR A 130 6.26 2.88 9.03
C THR A 130 4.90 2.37 9.49
N THR A 131 3.82 2.99 8.99
CA THR A 131 2.46 2.45 9.11
C THR A 131 2.06 1.75 7.82
N LEU A 132 1.75 0.46 7.91
CA LEU A 132 1.24 -0.32 6.79
C LEU A 132 -0.29 -0.23 6.74
N MET A 133 -0.84 0.13 5.58
CA MET A 133 -2.27 0.10 5.29
C MET A 133 -2.55 -0.89 4.18
N TRP A 134 -3.26 -1.96 4.52
CA TRP A 134 -3.61 -3.02 3.58
C TRP A 134 -5.12 -3.16 3.48
N ALA A 135 -5.65 -3.12 2.26
CA ALA A 135 -7.05 -3.43 2.01
C ALA A 135 -7.18 -4.55 1.00
N ASN A 136 -8.05 -5.50 1.31
CA ASN A 136 -8.31 -6.63 0.44
C ASN A 136 -9.77 -7.02 0.49
N LYS A 137 -10.32 -7.40 -0.65
CA LYS A 137 -11.56 -8.16 -0.70
C LYS A 137 -11.27 -9.64 -0.41
N VAL A 138 -11.95 -10.20 0.58
CA VAL A 138 -11.92 -11.63 0.86
C VAL A 138 -12.73 -12.35 -0.21
N ARG A 139 -12.07 -13.21 -0.98
CA ARG A 139 -12.70 -14.00 -2.04
C ARG A 139 -12.63 -15.49 -1.71
N PHE A 140 -11.55 -15.92 -1.07
CA PHE A 140 -11.27 -17.32 -0.82
C PHE A 140 -10.73 -17.58 0.59
N GLN A 141 -10.80 -18.84 1.02
CA GLN A 141 -10.24 -19.28 2.31
C GLN A 141 -8.72 -19.05 2.41
N SER A 142 -7.99 -19.05 1.29
CA SER A 142 -6.57 -18.68 1.24
C SER A 142 -6.32 -17.24 1.72
N ASP A 143 -7.23 -16.33 1.43
CA ASP A 143 -7.10 -14.91 1.77
C ASP A 143 -7.23 -14.72 3.29
N LEU A 144 -8.10 -15.53 3.92
CA LEU A 144 -8.21 -15.60 5.38
C LEU A 144 -6.95 -16.17 6.03
N LYS A 145 -6.34 -17.22 5.45
CA LYS A 145 -5.06 -17.74 5.94
C LYS A 145 -3.96 -16.69 5.88
N PHE A 146 -3.87 -15.93 4.79
CA PHE A 146 -2.93 -14.81 4.70
C PHE A 146 -3.24 -13.75 5.75
N THR A 147 -4.51 -13.39 5.93
CA THR A 147 -4.95 -12.42 6.93
C THR A 147 -4.50 -12.82 8.34
N GLU A 148 -4.63 -14.10 8.72
CA GLU A 148 -4.19 -14.58 10.03
C GLU A 148 -2.67 -14.55 10.19
N ARG A 149 -1.92 -14.90 9.13
CA ARG A 149 -0.45 -14.76 9.16
C ARG A 149 -0.02 -13.30 9.26
N PHE A 150 -0.63 -12.42 8.49
CA PHE A 150 -0.42 -10.97 8.58
C PHE A 150 -0.68 -10.45 10.00
N LYS A 151 -1.79 -10.84 10.63
CA LYS A 151 -2.09 -10.51 12.03
C LYS A 151 -1.07 -11.07 13.01
N SER A 152 -0.50 -12.26 12.78
CA SER A 152 0.55 -12.81 13.65
C SER A 152 1.89 -12.08 13.55
N CYS A 153 2.15 -11.45 12.40
CA CYS A 153 3.40 -10.78 12.06
C CYS A 153 3.45 -9.30 12.47
N PHE A 154 2.29 -8.65 12.53
CA PHE A 154 2.18 -7.21 12.78
C PHE A 154 1.22 -6.90 13.91
N ASP A 155 1.35 -5.71 14.50
CA ASP A 155 0.34 -5.16 15.41
C ASP A 155 -0.76 -4.54 14.56
N THR A 156 -1.84 -5.32 14.38
CA THR A 156 -2.89 -5.00 13.43
C THR A 156 -4.14 -4.42 14.10
N THR A 157 -4.69 -3.38 13.50
CA THR A 157 -6.02 -2.82 13.82
C THR A 157 -6.91 -2.89 12.58
N LEU A 158 -8.10 -3.50 12.71
CA LEU A 158 -9.12 -3.47 11.66
C LEU A 158 -9.78 -2.09 11.66
N MET A 159 -9.56 -1.32 10.59
CA MET A 159 -10.05 0.05 10.45
C MET A 159 -11.50 0.08 9.97
N THR A 160 -11.83 -0.80 9.03
CA THR A 160 -13.16 -0.85 8.41
C THR A 160 -13.38 -2.23 7.80
N GLU A 161 -14.60 -2.71 7.94
CA GLU A 161 -15.13 -3.87 7.24
C GLU A 161 -16.36 -3.41 6.46
N GLN A 162 -16.30 -3.49 5.13
CA GLN A 162 -17.49 -3.26 4.29
C GLN A 162 -18.14 -4.60 4.00
N LYS A 163 -19.28 -4.82 4.65
CA LYS A 163 -20.13 -6.01 4.45
C LYS A 163 -20.63 -6.12 3.01
N GLU A 164 -20.95 -4.99 2.39
CA GLU A 164 -21.23 -4.93 0.95
C GLU A 164 -19.91 -4.98 0.18
N GLY A 165 -19.43 -6.20 -0.10
CA GLY A 165 -18.26 -6.44 -0.94
C GLY A 165 -17.12 -7.19 -0.27
N ASP A 166 -17.28 -7.63 0.99
CA ASP A 166 -16.32 -8.44 1.75
C ASP A 166 -14.93 -7.81 1.82
N VAL A 167 -14.88 -6.49 2.01
CA VAL A 167 -13.63 -5.71 1.99
C VAL A 167 -13.19 -5.42 3.42
N MET A 168 -11.96 -5.79 3.75
CA MET A 168 -11.31 -5.44 5.00
C MET A 168 -10.20 -4.43 4.77
N ILE A 169 -10.09 -3.44 5.66
CA ILE A 169 -8.97 -2.49 5.69
C ILE A 169 -8.25 -2.63 7.03
N PHE A 170 -6.99 -3.01 6.98
CA PHE A 170 -6.12 -3.11 8.13
C PHE A 170 -5.13 -1.95 8.16
N LYS A 171 -4.92 -1.42 9.36
CA LYS A 171 -3.74 -0.64 9.72
C LYS A 171 -2.82 -1.56 10.52
N ALA A 172 -1.52 -1.49 10.26
CA ALA A 172 -0.55 -2.33 10.93
C ALA A 172 0.76 -1.59 11.19
N THR A 173 1.42 -1.93 12.28
CA THR A 173 2.80 -1.53 12.60
C THR A 173 3.64 -2.77 12.91
N ALA A 174 4.96 -2.62 12.87
CA ALA A 174 5.86 -3.69 13.30
C ALA A 174 5.55 -4.09 14.76
N ARG A 175 5.56 -5.39 15.05
CA ARG A 175 5.59 -5.89 16.44
C ARG A 175 6.97 -5.68 17.04
N GLU A 176 7.02 -5.30 18.32
CA GLU A 176 8.28 -5.25 19.10
C GLU A 176 8.86 -6.64 19.36
#